data_AF-A0AA40E8Z9-F1
#
_entry.id   AF-A0AA40E8Z9-F1
#
_cell.length_a   1.000
_cell.length_b   1.000
_cell.length_c   1.000
_cell.angle_alpha   90.00
_cell.angle_beta   90.00
_cell.angle_gamma   90.00
#
_symmetry.space_group_name_H-M   'P 1'
#
loop_
_entity.id
_entity.type
_entity.pdbx_description
1 polymer ?
#
loop_
_entity_poly.entity_id
_entity_poly.type
_entity_poly.pdbx_seq_one_letter_code
_entity_poly.pdbx_strand_id
1 'polypeptide(L)'
;MTTAADYSGGTAEADHLCVLVHGLWGNPNHLTYVAKTLREKHPRDKVHILVAKRNSGSFTYDGIELGGERVCREIEEELQLIERAGGKIKKLSFVGYSLGGLVARYAIGLLFARGLLDKFECMNFTAFASPFLGVHTPRRGFGNRLFNVLGARTLAMSGRQLFGIDTFRDTGKPLLAVLADPTSIFMSGLALFRRHTLYANATNDRSAPYFTTMIAKTDPYTDMSKIRVNFVSGYENVVLDPLDPVASPSSEDGESGGQSKKKASLAARLRERLEQLGIVLALGVFVPIFLVAFFTNSGYQTLSSARRIRLHEQGRAGINTETYRVDLWMKEIRSAVEGAYENLNSAQGQEYLRASSSSSSSSSSSENGDAILSSDELLPPPPPSSSQSATKAESEDGKQRGTAGRDILALERRQSLPTQPTLALALYQFEAIKALDALGWRKYPVWIHKHRQSHAAIIVRKDKDSWSEGKIVLRHWVDEEFLL
;
A
#
# COMPACT_ATOMS: atom_id res chain seq x y z
N MET A 1 3.96 3.51 -31.07
CA MET A 1 3.32 3.12 -29.79
C MET A 1 2.77 4.38 -29.15
N THR A 2 1.50 4.38 -28.74
CA THR A 2 0.92 5.51 -28.00
C THR A 2 1.56 5.62 -26.61
N THR A 3 1.89 6.83 -26.19
CA THR A 3 2.51 7.15 -24.90
C THR A 3 1.56 7.92 -24.03
N ALA A 4 1.89 8.08 -22.74
CA ALA A 4 1.07 8.91 -21.85
C ALA A 4 0.99 10.37 -22.33
N ALA A 5 2.03 10.87 -23.01
CA ALA A 5 2.07 12.23 -23.54
C ALA A 5 0.97 12.51 -24.57
N ASP A 6 0.52 11.50 -25.32
CA ASP A 6 -0.53 11.64 -26.34
C ASP A 6 -1.89 12.02 -25.72
N TYR A 7 -2.10 11.65 -24.45
CA TYR A 7 -3.34 11.87 -23.72
C TYR A 7 -3.23 12.99 -22.67
N SER A 8 -2.00 13.40 -22.32
CA SER A 8 -1.69 14.51 -21.41
C SER A 8 -2.02 15.90 -21.96
N GLY A 9 -2.02 16.90 -21.07
CA GLY A 9 -2.29 18.30 -21.36
C GLY A 9 -3.79 18.62 -21.42
N GLY A 10 -4.12 19.79 -21.93
CA GLY A 10 -5.46 20.36 -22.06
C GLY A 10 -5.39 21.62 -22.91
N THR A 11 -6.53 22.23 -23.20
CA THR A 11 -6.59 23.57 -23.81
C THR A 11 -6.78 24.62 -22.72
N ALA A 12 -6.69 25.91 -23.06
CA ALA A 12 -6.85 27.00 -22.09
C ALA A 12 -8.27 27.04 -21.47
N GLU A 13 -9.25 26.46 -22.15
CA GLU A 13 -10.64 26.36 -21.69
C GLU A 13 -10.83 25.34 -20.57
N ALA A 14 -9.90 24.38 -20.40
CA ALA A 14 -9.98 23.39 -19.34
C ALA A 14 -9.99 24.05 -17.96
N ASP A 15 -10.99 23.73 -17.15
CA ASP A 15 -11.15 24.24 -15.79
C ASP A 15 -10.83 23.20 -14.72
N HIS A 16 -10.55 21.95 -15.11
CA HIS A 16 -10.25 20.85 -14.20
C HIS A 16 -8.86 20.26 -14.47
N LEU A 17 -7.95 20.36 -13.50
CA LEU A 17 -6.66 19.66 -13.50
C LEU A 17 -6.77 18.28 -12.86
N CYS A 18 -6.46 17.22 -13.61
CA CYS A 18 -6.35 15.86 -13.09
C CYS A 18 -4.87 15.41 -13.09
N VAL A 19 -4.33 15.14 -11.90
CA VAL A 19 -2.94 14.72 -11.70
C VAL A 19 -2.86 13.20 -11.55
N LEU A 20 -2.15 12.52 -12.44
CA LEU A 20 -1.94 11.09 -12.41
C LEU A 20 -0.51 10.77 -11.90
N VAL A 21 -0.39 9.98 -10.83
CA VAL A 21 0.87 9.69 -10.14
C VAL A 21 1.18 8.19 -10.15
N HIS A 22 2.31 7.81 -10.75
CA HIS A 22 2.69 6.41 -10.95
C HIS A 22 3.36 5.78 -9.71
N GLY A 23 3.45 4.44 -9.71
CA GLY A 23 4.04 3.66 -8.62
C GLY A 23 5.57 3.54 -8.65
N LEU A 24 6.09 2.68 -7.75
CA LEU A 24 7.50 2.33 -7.64
C LEU A 24 8.05 1.73 -8.94
N TRP A 25 9.28 2.10 -9.31
CA TRP A 25 9.90 1.77 -10.61
C TRP A 25 9.08 2.23 -11.83
N GLY A 26 8.13 3.14 -11.59
CA GLY A 26 7.20 3.61 -12.59
C GLY A 26 7.74 4.75 -13.44
N ASN A 27 7.00 5.05 -14.49
CA ASN A 27 7.15 6.22 -15.33
C ASN A 27 5.76 6.57 -15.90
N PRO A 28 5.59 7.74 -16.56
CA PRO A 28 4.29 8.17 -17.10
C PRO A 28 3.60 7.11 -17.97
N ASN A 29 4.35 6.31 -18.75
CA ASN A 29 3.76 5.32 -19.65
C ASN A 29 3.04 4.18 -18.93
N HIS A 30 3.26 3.99 -17.63
CA HIS A 30 2.47 3.03 -16.86
C HIS A 30 1.01 3.47 -16.72
N LEU A 31 0.73 4.77 -16.83
CA LEU A 31 -0.60 5.35 -16.71
C LEU A 31 -1.21 5.73 -18.06
N THR A 32 -0.60 5.33 -19.18
CA THR A 32 -1.10 5.63 -20.53
C THR A 32 -2.57 5.23 -20.69
N TYR A 33 -2.95 4.04 -20.23
CA TYR A 33 -4.33 3.58 -20.38
C TYR A 33 -5.31 4.33 -19.46
N VAL A 34 -4.86 4.72 -18.26
CA VAL A 34 -5.65 5.57 -17.35
C VAL A 34 -5.91 6.94 -17.99
N ALA A 35 -4.85 7.59 -18.50
CA ALA A 35 -4.96 8.86 -19.21
C ALA A 35 -5.82 8.76 -20.47
N LYS A 36 -5.66 7.67 -21.24
CA LYS A 36 -6.49 7.37 -22.41
C LYS A 36 -7.97 7.28 -22.05
N THR A 37 -8.33 6.47 -21.06
CA THR A 37 -9.72 6.26 -20.65
C THR A 37 -10.35 7.59 -20.19
N LEU A 38 -9.60 8.38 -19.42
CA LEU A 38 -10.06 9.70 -18.97
C LEU A 38 -10.26 10.66 -20.16
N ARG A 39 -9.34 10.66 -21.13
CA ARG A 39 -9.41 11.50 -22.33
C ARG A 39 -10.54 11.11 -23.28
N GLU A 40 -10.87 9.83 -23.38
CA GLU A 40 -11.98 9.32 -24.18
C GLU A 40 -13.33 9.81 -23.64
N LYS A 41 -13.47 9.93 -22.32
CA LYS A 41 -14.69 10.46 -21.69
C LYS A 41 -14.70 11.99 -21.60
N HIS A 42 -13.54 12.59 -21.33
CA HIS A 42 -13.42 14.02 -21.04
C HIS A 42 -12.49 14.72 -22.03
N PRO A 43 -13.02 15.62 -22.87
CA PRO A 43 -12.24 16.31 -23.89
C PRO A 43 -11.24 17.33 -23.29
N ARG A 44 -10.31 17.79 -24.13
CA ARG A 44 -9.14 18.62 -23.74
C ARG A 44 -9.51 19.99 -23.18
N ASP A 45 -10.70 20.48 -23.53
CA ASP A 45 -11.33 21.72 -23.09
C ASP A 45 -12.06 21.61 -21.75
N LYS A 46 -12.19 20.40 -21.19
CA LYS A 46 -12.76 20.18 -19.85
C LYS A 46 -11.72 19.77 -18.83
N VAL A 47 -10.88 18.80 -19.19
CA VAL A 47 -9.89 18.22 -18.28
C VAL A 47 -8.48 18.37 -18.84
N HIS A 48 -7.65 19.09 -18.09
CA HIS A 48 -6.19 19.13 -18.27
C HIS A 48 -5.58 17.96 -17.50
N ILE A 49 -4.87 17.07 -18.20
CA ILE A 49 -4.28 15.85 -17.59
C ILE A 49 -2.78 16.06 -17.39
N LEU A 50 -2.33 16.06 -16.14
CA LEU A 50 -0.91 16.05 -15.79
C LEU A 50 -0.50 14.63 -15.39
N VAL A 51 0.32 13.96 -16.20
CA VAL A 51 0.92 12.67 -15.83
C VAL A 51 2.31 12.92 -15.25
N ALA A 52 2.44 12.76 -13.94
CA ALA A 52 3.65 13.13 -13.20
C ALA A 52 4.87 12.36 -13.71
N LYS A 53 5.94 13.08 -14.04
CA LYS A 53 7.20 12.52 -14.58
C LYS A 53 8.42 12.77 -13.70
N ARG A 54 8.38 13.75 -12.79
CA ARG A 54 9.55 14.16 -11.98
C ARG A 54 9.99 13.11 -10.97
N ASN A 55 9.13 12.15 -10.63
CA ASN A 55 9.44 11.06 -9.71
C ASN A 55 9.65 9.69 -10.41
N SER A 56 10.02 9.66 -11.69
CA SER A 56 10.11 8.43 -12.48
C SER A 56 11.38 7.59 -12.28
N GLY A 57 11.31 6.30 -12.59
CA GLY A 57 12.47 5.40 -12.61
C GLY A 57 13.17 5.31 -11.27
N SER A 58 14.49 5.57 -11.26
CA SER A 58 15.32 5.48 -10.06
C SER A 58 14.96 6.52 -8.98
N PHE A 59 14.30 7.63 -9.35
CA PHE A 59 13.84 8.63 -8.38
C PHE A 59 12.78 8.08 -7.43
N THR A 60 12.03 7.04 -7.85
CA THR A 60 11.07 6.35 -6.98
C THR A 60 11.69 5.65 -5.78
N TYR A 61 13.01 5.45 -5.73
CA TYR A 61 13.70 4.88 -4.56
C TYR A 61 13.87 5.88 -3.41
N ASP A 62 13.66 7.18 -3.67
CA ASP A 62 13.94 8.27 -2.72
C ASP A 62 12.87 8.47 -1.65
N GLY A 63 11.84 7.64 -1.66
CA GLY A 63 10.75 7.70 -0.70
C GLY A 63 9.56 8.54 -1.16
N ILE A 64 8.50 8.44 -0.37
CA ILE A 64 7.22 9.12 -0.50
C ILE A 64 7.40 10.63 -0.28
N GLU A 65 8.21 11.04 0.70
CA GLU A 65 8.47 12.46 1.01
C GLU A 65 9.06 13.20 -0.19
N LEU A 66 10.27 12.80 -0.63
CA LEU A 66 10.93 13.49 -1.73
C LEU A 66 10.19 13.30 -3.07
N GLY A 67 9.51 12.16 -3.24
CA GLY A 67 8.59 11.96 -4.36
C GLY A 67 7.42 12.93 -4.34
N GLY A 68 6.83 13.17 -3.18
CA GLY A 68 5.71 14.09 -2.97
C GLY A 68 6.10 15.53 -3.21
N GLU A 69 7.27 15.97 -2.75
CA GLU A 69 7.82 17.31 -3.02
C GLU A 69 8.06 17.53 -4.52
N ARG A 70 8.59 16.53 -5.22
CA ARG A 70 8.79 16.59 -6.68
C ARG A 70 7.47 16.73 -7.44
N VAL A 71 6.46 15.95 -7.04
CA VAL A 71 5.13 16.01 -7.66
C VAL A 71 4.43 17.32 -7.32
N CYS A 72 4.52 17.79 -6.08
CA CYS A 72 3.98 19.10 -5.67
C CYS A 72 4.56 20.22 -6.55
N ARG A 73 5.89 20.25 -6.72
CA ARG A 73 6.54 21.23 -7.60
C ARG A 73 6.11 21.09 -9.05
N GLU A 74 5.96 19.86 -9.55
CA GLU A 74 5.49 19.61 -10.93
C GLU A 74 4.09 20.20 -11.15
N ILE A 75 3.20 20.09 -10.16
CA ILE A 75 1.85 20.67 -10.20
C ILE A 75 1.91 22.19 -10.18
N GLU A 76 2.73 22.80 -9.31
CA GLU A 76 2.88 24.25 -9.24
C GLU A 76 3.38 24.83 -10.57
N GLU A 77 4.38 24.19 -11.18
CA GLU A 77 4.90 24.59 -12.49
C GLU A 77 3.85 24.43 -13.59
N GLU A 78 3.11 23.33 -13.60
CA GLU A 78 2.06 23.09 -14.59
C GLU A 78 0.93 24.13 -14.48
N LEU A 79 0.50 24.45 -13.25
CA LEU A 79 -0.48 25.51 -13.00
C LEU A 79 0.02 26.88 -13.52
N GLN A 80 1.29 27.21 -13.29
CA GLN A 80 1.88 28.44 -13.83
C GLN A 80 1.92 28.46 -15.35
N LEU A 81 2.21 27.31 -15.99
CA LEU A 81 2.21 27.19 -17.45
C LEU A 81 0.79 27.38 -18.01
N ILE A 82 -0.22 26.80 -17.38
CA ILE A 82 -1.62 26.96 -17.76
C ILE A 82 -2.06 28.43 -17.62
N GLU A 83 -1.75 29.08 -16.49
CA GLU A 83 -2.07 30.49 -16.26
C GLU A 83 -1.41 31.42 -17.29
N ARG A 84 -0.14 31.18 -17.65
CA ARG A 84 0.58 31.93 -18.69
C ARG A 84 -0.03 31.74 -20.08
N ALA A 85 -0.60 30.58 -20.34
CA ALA A 85 -1.34 30.30 -21.58
C ALA A 85 -2.76 30.89 -21.58
N GLY A 86 -3.16 31.61 -20.51
CA GLY A 86 -4.49 32.20 -20.37
C GLY A 86 -5.56 31.25 -19.82
N GLY A 87 -5.17 30.04 -19.43
CA GLY A 87 -6.08 29.07 -18.83
C GLY A 87 -6.34 29.33 -17.35
N LYS A 88 -7.48 28.83 -16.85
CA LYS A 88 -7.88 29.04 -15.44
C LYS A 88 -8.46 27.77 -14.84
N ILE A 89 -7.61 27.00 -14.15
CA ILE A 89 -8.03 25.83 -13.38
C ILE A 89 -8.80 26.27 -12.14
N LYS A 90 -9.97 25.64 -11.93
CA LYS A 90 -10.83 25.81 -10.75
C LYS A 90 -11.02 24.51 -9.98
N LYS A 91 -10.86 23.36 -10.63
CA LYS A 91 -11.08 22.04 -10.04
C LYS A 91 -9.80 21.22 -10.04
N LEU A 92 -9.61 20.42 -9.00
CA LEU A 92 -8.43 19.59 -8.83
C LEU A 92 -8.80 18.14 -8.48
N SER A 93 -8.23 17.20 -9.21
CA SER A 93 -8.32 15.76 -8.93
C SER A 93 -6.95 15.11 -8.92
N PHE A 94 -6.81 14.07 -8.10
CA PHE A 94 -5.64 13.21 -8.02
C PHE A 94 -6.00 11.76 -8.27
N VAL A 95 -5.14 11.07 -9.02
CA VAL A 95 -5.22 9.63 -9.24
C VAL A 95 -3.86 9.02 -8.97
N GLY A 96 -3.79 8.20 -7.93
CA GLY A 96 -2.57 7.49 -7.55
C GLY A 96 -2.63 6.01 -7.94
N TYR A 97 -1.50 5.46 -8.37
CA TYR A 97 -1.35 4.02 -8.54
C TYR A 97 -0.20 3.49 -7.68
N SER A 98 -0.45 2.45 -6.87
CA SER A 98 0.57 1.83 -6.02
C SER A 98 1.23 2.88 -5.10
N LEU A 99 2.56 2.94 -5.03
CA LEU A 99 3.31 4.00 -4.33
C LEU A 99 2.83 5.41 -4.68
N GLY A 100 2.34 5.62 -5.90
CA GLY A 100 1.87 6.92 -6.39
C GLY A 100 0.70 7.50 -5.60
N GLY A 101 -0.16 6.66 -5.00
CA GLY A 101 -1.22 7.14 -4.10
C GLY A 101 -0.67 7.74 -2.81
N LEU A 102 0.40 7.16 -2.25
CA LEU A 102 1.06 7.71 -1.06
C LEU A 102 1.81 9.01 -1.39
N VAL A 103 2.48 9.04 -2.54
CA VAL A 103 3.14 10.25 -3.06
C VAL A 103 2.13 11.36 -3.32
N ALA A 104 0.97 11.05 -3.89
CA ALA A 104 -0.12 12.00 -4.10
C ALA A 104 -0.64 12.58 -2.78
N ARG A 105 -0.87 11.76 -1.74
CA ARG A 105 -1.25 12.26 -0.41
C ARG A 105 -0.23 13.21 0.18
N TYR A 106 1.06 12.88 0.04
CA TYR A 106 2.13 13.75 0.54
C TYR A 106 2.09 15.11 -0.19
N ALA A 107 1.99 15.09 -1.53
CA ALA A 107 1.88 16.30 -2.34
C ALA A 107 0.62 17.12 -1.97
N ILE A 108 -0.53 16.48 -1.76
CA ILE A 108 -1.77 17.13 -1.32
C ILE A 108 -1.56 17.85 0.02
N GLY A 109 -0.91 17.21 1.00
CA GLY A 109 -0.61 17.86 2.28
C GLY A 109 0.29 19.09 2.13
N LEU A 110 1.27 19.04 1.23
CA LEU A 110 2.10 20.20 0.92
C LEU A 110 1.31 21.33 0.26
N LEU A 111 0.44 21.01 -0.72
CA LEU A 111 -0.44 21.99 -1.36
C LEU A 111 -1.40 22.62 -0.34
N PHE A 112 -1.93 21.83 0.59
CA PHE A 112 -2.78 22.30 1.68
C PHE A 112 -2.05 23.29 2.59
N ALA A 113 -0.87 22.90 3.08
CA ALA A 113 -0.05 23.73 3.96
C ALA A 113 0.35 25.08 3.33
N ARG A 114 0.38 25.14 1.99
CA ARG A 114 0.71 26.34 1.21
C ARG A 114 -0.52 27.19 0.86
N GLY A 115 -1.71 26.81 1.31
CA GLY A 115 -2.97 27.47 0.96
C GLY A 115 -3.30 27.41 -0.54
N LEU A 116 -2.68 26.48 -1.28
CA LEU A 116 -2.95 26.32 -2.71
C LEU A 116 -4.27 25.62 -2.96
N LEU A 117 -4.66 24.67 -2.09
CA LEU A 117 -5.92 23.97 -2.22
C LEU A 117 -7.14 24.88 -2.04
N ASP A 118 -7.01 26.00 -1.32
CA ASP A 118 -8.10 26.97 -1.12
C ASP A 118 -8.54 27.64 -2.43
N LYS A 119 -7.70 27.58 -3.47
CA LYS A 119 -8.01 28.11 -4.80
C LYS A 119 -8.85 27.15 -5.65
N PHE A 120 -8.97 25.89 -5.22
CA PHE A 120 -9.56 24.82 -6.02
C PHE A 120 -10.74 24.15 -5.32
N GLU A 121 -11.73 23.81 -6.12
CA GLU A 121 -12.71 22.79 -5.76
C GLU A 121 -12.03 21.42 -5.88
N CYS A 122 -11.67 20.82 -4.73
CA CYS A 122 -11.04 19.51 -4.69
C CYS A 122 -12.09 18.42 -4.98
N MET A 123 -12.02 17.79 -6.16
CA MET A 123 -13.08 16.92 -6.68
C MET A 123 -12.85 15.46 -6.29
N ASN A 124 -11.81 14.84 -6.84
CA ASN A 124 -11.56 13.41 -6.69
C ASN A 124 -10.17 13.12 -6.15
N PHE A 125 -10.10 12.22 -5.18
CA PHE A 125 -8.89 11.48 -4.86
C PHE A 125 -9.17 9.99 -5.11
N THR A 126 -8.56 9.44 -6.15
CA THR A 126 -8.69 8.01 -6.49
C THR A 126 -7.37 7.30 -6.30
N ALA A 127 -7.38 6.09 -5.74
CA ALA A 127 -6.20 5.27 -5.62
C ALA A 127 -6.43 3.83 -6.12
N PHE A 128 -5.55 3.39 -7.02
CA PHE A 128 -5.52 2.03 -7.55
C PHE A 128 -4.37 1.23 -6.92
N ALA A 129 -4.72 0.17 -6.19
CA ALA A 129 -3.77 -0.74 -5.55
C ALA A 129 -2.68 -0.01 -4.71
N SER A 130 -3.02 1.11 -4.07
CA SER A 130 -2.09 1.93 -3.28
C SER A 130 -2.05 1.48 -1.82
N PRO A 131 -0.90 1.08 -1.27
CA PRO A 131 -0.82 0.49 0.07
C PRO A 131 -0.84 1.55 1.20
N PHE A 132 -2.02 2.04 1.59
CA PHE A 132 -2.19 3.08 2.63
C PHE A 132 -1.67 2.65 4.01
N LEU A 133 -1.70 1.35 4.29
CA LEU A 133 -1.19 0.77 5.54
C LEU A 133 0.21 0.15 5.39
N GLY A 134 0.88 0.37 4.25
CA GLY A 134 2.15 -0.24 3.92
C GLY A 134 2.01 -1.60 3.22
N VAL A 135 3.12 -2.31 3.07
CA VAL A 135 3.18 -3.60 2.34
C VAL A 135 3.55 -4.78 3.25
N HIS A 136 3.80 -4.50 4.53
CA HIS A 136 4.09 -5.54 5.50
C HIS A 136 2.90 -6.49 5.61
N THR A 137 3.15 -7.78 5.37
CA THR A 137 2.11 -8.81 5.43
C THR A 137 2.32 -9.68 6.66
N PRO A 138 1.33 -9.79 7.59
CA PRO A 138 1.42 -10.63 8.79
C PRO A 138 1.27 -12.15 8.48
N ARG A 139 0.96 -12.51 7.23
CA ARG A 139 0.76 -13.89 6.80
C ARG A 139 2.01 -14.75 6.91
N ARG A 140 1.86 -15.95 7.46
CA ARG A 140 2.96 -16.91 7.63
C ARG A 140 3.40 -17.51 6.29
N GLY A 141 4.69 -17.81 6.18
CA GLY A 141 5.29 -18.45 5.00
C GLY A 141 6.72 -17.96 4.73
N PHE A 142 7.59 -18.86 4.28
CA PHE A 142 9.00 -18.53 4.01
C PHE A 142 9.15 -17.39 3.00
N GLY A 143 8.34 -17.38 1.93
CA GLY A 143 8.32 -16.32 0.93
C GLY A 143 7.92 -14.94 1.48
N ASN A 144 6.93 -14.88 2.38
CA ASN A 144 6.50 -13.62 2.99
C ASN A 144 7.54 -13.10 3.99
N ARG A 145 8.19 -13.98 4.74
CA ARG A 145 9.31 -13.61 5.63
C ARG A 145 10.47 -13.04 4.83
N LEU A 146 10.82 -13.68 3.71
CA LEU A 146 11.86 -13.21 2.81
C LEU A 146 11.49 -11.86 2.18
N PHE A 147 10.25 -11.68 1.72
CA PHE A 147 9.75 -10.41 1.19
C PHE A 147 9.77 -9.30 2.24
N ASN A 148 9.35 -9.58 3.48
CA ASN A 148 9.33 -8.59 4.56
C ASN A 148 10.75 -8.14 4.97
N VAL A 149 11.73 -9.04 4.93
CA VAL A 149 13.12 -8.72 5.29
C VAL A 149 13.88 -8.08 4.12
N LEU A 150 13.78 -8.66 2.92
CA LEU A 150 14.52 -8.19 1.75
C LEU A 150 13.85 -6.96 1.12
N GLY A 151 12.52 -6.93 0.97
CA GLY A 151 11.81 -5.80 0.37
C GLY A 151 12.05 -4.48 1.12
N ALA A 152 12.02 -4.52 2.45
CA ALA A 152 12.27 -3.36 3.29
C ALA A 152 13.69 -2.79 3.13
N ARG A 153 14.68 -3.64 2.78
CA ARG A 153 16.10 -3.28 2.70
C ARG A 153 16.62 -3.09 1.27
N THR A 154 15.93 -3.66 0.27
CA THR A 154 16.38 -3.64 -1.13
C THR A 154 15.75 -2.53 -1.97
N LEU A 155 14.72 -1.86 -1.44
CA LEU A 155 13.99 -0.78 -2.09
C LEU A 155 14.37 0.62 -1.58
N ALA A 156 15.57 0.77 -0.99
CA ALA A 156 16.08 2.02 -0.43
C ALA A 156 15.07 2.71 0.51
N MET A 157 14.93 4.04 0.44
CA MET A 157 14.06 4.80 1.35
C MET A 157 12.58 4.44 1.18
N SER A 158 12.13 4.22 -0.06
CA SER A 158 10.77 3.76 -0.35
C SER A 158 10.45 2.41 0.29
N GLY A 159 11.41 1.48 0.32
CA GLY A 159 11.30 0.23 1.06
C GLY A 159 11.06 0.46 2.54
N ARG A 160 11.90 1.28 3.17
CA ARG A 160 11.79 1.56 4.60
C ARG A 160 10.44 2.15 4.98
N GLN A 161 9.94 3.10 4.18
CA GLN A 161 8.63 3.73 4.38
C GLN A 161 7.46 2.79 4.12
N LEU A 162 7.48 2.03 3.02
CA LEU A 162 6.40 1.09 2.70
C LEU A 162 6.28 -0.04 3.73
N PHE A 163 7.39 -0.44 4.37
CA PHE A 163 7.39 -1.45 5.42
C PHE A 163 7.23 -0.85 6.83
N GLY A 164 7.13 0.48 6.98
CA GLY A 164 6.94 1.15 8.26
C GLY A 164 8.12 0.99 9.24
N ILE A 165 9.34 0.85 8.71
CA ILE A 165 10.58 0.72 9.49
C ILE A 165 11.45 1.99 9.42
N ASP A 166 10.89 3.08 8.88
CA ASP A 166 11.47 4.40 8.91
C ASP A 166 11.09 5.16 10.18
N THR A 167 11.86 6.21 10.46
CA THR A 167 11.51 7.24 11.43
C THR A 167 11.43 8.54 10.65
N PHE A 168 10.24 9.10 10.55
CA PHE A 168 10.01 10.29 9.76
C PHE A 168 10.43 11.53 10.53
N ARG A 169 11.53 12.16 10.10
CA ARG A 169 12.12 13.35 10.75
C ARG A 169 12.27 13.09 12.27
N ASP A 170 12.00 14.10 13.10
CA ASP A 170 12.12 14.01 14.56
C ASP A 170 10.84 13.52 15.25
N THR A 171 9.91 12.88 14.52
CA THR A 171 8.60 12.48 15.07
C THR A 171 8.64 11.18 15.87
N GLY A 172 9.67 10.36 15.68
CA GLY A 172 9.72 9.01 16.26
C GLY A 172 8.73 8.01 15.65
N LYS A 173 7.99 8.39 14.60
CA LYS A 173 6.96 7.57 13.95
C LYS A 173 7.33 7.26 12.49
N PRO A 174 6.86 6.13 11.92
CA PRO A 174 6.99 5.89 10.49
C PRO A 174 6.15 6.89 9.70
N LEU A 175 6.60 7.26 8.49
CA LEU A 175 5.89 8.25 7.65
C LEU A 175 4.43 7.86 7.40
N LEU A 176 4.12 6.58 7.23
CA LEU A 176 2.75 6.12 7.02
C LEU A 176 1.82 6.45 8.19
N ALA A 177 2.32 6.40 9.42
CA ALA A 177 1.56 6.81 10.60
C ALA A 177 1.33 8.33 10.58
N VAL A 178 2.33 9.11 10.19
CA VAL A 178 2.23 10.58 10.10
C VAL A 178 1.26 11.00 9.00
N LEU A 179 1.26 10.33 7.84
CA LEU A 179 0.32 10.58 6.76
C LEU A 179 -1.14 10.35 7.18
N ALA A 180 -1.38 9.42 8.11
CA ALA A 180 -2.71 9.05 8.58
C ALA A 180 -3.07 9.70 9.94
N ASP A 181 -2.22 10.58 10.47
CA ASP A 181 -2.52 11.29 11.71
C ASP A 181 -3.65 12.31 11.45
N PRO A 182 -4.79 12.24 12.17
CA PRO A 182 -5.94 13.12 11.95
C PRO A 182 -5.63 14.62 12.02
N THR A 183 -4.57 15.00 12.75
CA THR A 183 -4.16 16.40 12.92
C THR A 183 -3.16 16.87 11.88
N SER A 184 -2.67 15.96 11.02
CA SER A 184 -1.68 16.29 10.01
C SER A 184 -2.24 17.08 8.84
N ILE A 185 -1.37 17.89 8.21
CA ILE A 185 -1.65 18.56 6.94
C ILE A 185 -2.08 17.57 5.85
N PHE A 186 -1.62 16.32 5.92
CA PHE A 186 -1.92 15.28 4.93
C PHE A 186 -3.37 14.82 5.02
N MET A 187 -3.89 14.63 6.24
CA MET A 187 -5.29 14.30 6.46
C MET A 187 -6.19 15.50 6.18
N SER A 188 -5.81 16.69 6.64
CA SER A 188 -6.57 17.93 6.39
C SER A 188 -6.69 18.25 4.89
N GLY A 189 -5.59 18.16 4.13
CA GLY A 189 -5.63 18.37 2.69
C GLY A 189 -6.42 17.28 1.96
N LEU A 190 -6.30 16.02 2.38
CA LEU A 190 -7.06 14.93 1.78
C LEU A 190 -8.56 15.07 2.05
N ALA A 191 -8.97 15.54 3.23
CA ALA A 191 -10.37 15.73 3.60
C ALA A 191 -11.11 16.77 2.76
N LEU A 192 -10.39 17.67 2.07
CA LEU A 192 -11.01 18.66 1.18
C LEU A 192 -11.62 18.06 -0.10
N PHE A 193 -11.19 16.86 -0.50
CA PHE A 193 -11.69 16.22 -1.70
C PHE A 193 -13.12 15.71 -1.50
N ARG A 194 -14.02 16.02 -2.43
CA ARG A 194 -15.43 15.59 -2.36
C ARG A 194 -15.61 14.08 -2.44
N ARG A 195 -14.71 13.40 -3.15
CA ARG A 195 -14.81 11.97 -3.38
C ARG A 195 -13.47 11.29 -3.18
N HIS A 196 -13.47 10.28 -2.31
CA HIS A 196 -12.35 9.39 -2.07
C HIS A 196 -12.71 7.99 -2.55
N THR A 197 -11.97 7.47 -3.53
CA THR A 197 -12.27 6.16 -4.14
C THR A 197 -11.05 5.25 -4.11
N LEU A 198 -11.23 4.01 -3.65
CA LEU A 198 -10.22 2.95 -3.66
C LEU A 198 -10.62 1.83 -4.60
N TYR A 199 -9.66 1.38 -5.40
CA TYR A 199 -9.74 0.12 -6.14
C TYR A 199 -8.64 -0.80 -5.64
N ALA A 200 -9.03 -1.91 -5.01
CA ALA A 200 -8.11 -2.87 -4.41
C ALA A 200 -8.30 -4.25 -5.04
N ASN A 201 -7.21 -4.87 -5.47
CA ASN A 201 -7.26 -6.24 -5.96
C ASN A 201 -7.62 -7.19 -4.80
N ALA A 202 -8.76 -7.87 -4.92
CA ALA A 202 -9.19 -8.91 -3.99
C ALA A 202 -8.19 -10.07 -3.96
N THR A 203 -7.63 -10.43 -5.11
CA THR A 203 -6.68 -11.55 -5.23
C THR A 203 -5.47 -11.22 -6.09
N ASN A 204 -4.44 -12.07 -5.99
CA ASN A 204 -3.24 -12.08 -6.83
C ASN A 204 -2.32 -10.84 -6.74
N ASP A 205 -2.61 -9.88 -5.87
CA ASP A 205 -1.73 -8.74 -5.63
C ASP A 205 -0.70 -9.06 -4.54
N ARG A 206 0.50 -9.42 -4.99
CA ARG A 206 1.63 -9.74 -4.10
C ARG A 206 2.44 -8.50 -3.72
N SER A 207 2.23 -7.38 -4.40
CA SER A 207 3.00 -6.15 -4.20
C SER A 207 2.34 -5.25 -3.16
N ALA A 208 1.01 -5.19 -3.19
CA ALA A 208 0.19 -4.42 -2.26
C ALA A 208 -1.03 -5.26 -1.86
N PRO A 209 -1.00 -5.93 -0.69
CA PRO A 209 -2.09 -6.79 -0.25
C PRO A 209 -3.43 -6.06 -0.16
N TYR A 210 -4.53 -6.80 -0.32
CA TYR A 210 -5.89 -6.26 -0.29
C TYR A 210 -6.15 -5.36 0.92
N PHE A 211 -5.90 -5.85 2.14
CA PHE A 211 -6.21 -5.12 3.37
C PHE A 211 -5.48 -3.77 3.48
N THR A 212 -4.28 -3.66 2.90
CA THR A 212 -3.51 -2.41 2.94
C THR A 212 -3.97 -1.40 1.89
N THR A 213 -4.42 -1.89 0.74
CA THR A 213 -4.93 -1.07 -0.36
C THR A 213 -6.39 -0.68 -0.18
N MET A 214 -7.15 -1.46 0.59
CA MET A 214 -8.55 -1.20 0.92
C MET A 214 -8.75 -0.47 2.26
N ILE A 215 -7.69 -0.26 3.04
CA ILE A 215 -7.79 0.30 4.39
C ILE A 215 -8.74 -0.58 5.22
N ALA A 216 -8.37 -1.85 5.41
CA ALA A 216 -9.19 -2.84 6.08
C ALA A 216 -8.38 -3.60 7.13
N LYS A 217 -9.09 -4.03 8.19
CA LYS A 217 -8.52 -4.87 9.26
C LYS A 217 -8.70 -6.38 9.01
N THR A 218 -9.50 -6.74 8.02
CA THR A 218 -9.79 -8.13 7.61
C THR A 218 -9.46 -8.31 6.12
N ASP A 219 -9.29 -9.57 5.71
CA ASP A 219 -9.16 -9.94 4.30
C ASP A 219 -9.99 -11.20 4.02
N PRO A 220 -11.23 -11.04 3.50
CA PRO A 220 -12.12 -12.18 3.23
C PRO A 220 -11.72 -12.96 1.97
N TYR A 221 -10.87 -12.41 1.10
CA TYR A 221 -10.50 -12.98 -0.21
C TYR A 221 -9.30 -13.94 -0.14
N THR A 222 -8.94 -14.37 1.06
CA THR A 222 -7.90 -15.39 1.31
C THR A 222 -8.21 -16.69 0.59
N ASP A 223 -9.48 -17.08 0.56
CA ASP A 223 -9.97 -18.30 -0.05
C ASP A 223 -11.27 -18.05 -0.80
N MET A 224 -11.16 -17.76 -2.10
CA MET A 224 -12.30 -17.51 -2.99
C MET A 224 -13.26 -18.69 -3.08
N SER A 225 -12.85 -19.92 -2.72
CA SER A 225 -13.73 -21.10 -2.76
C SER A 225 -14.76 -21.14 -1.63
N LYS A 226 -14.54 -20.34 -0.57
CA LYS A 226 -15.38 -20.31 0.63
C LYS A 226 -16.33 -19.12 0.68
N ILE A 227 -16.26 -18.25 -0.32
CA ILE A 227 -17.02 -17.00 -0.35
C ILE A 227 -17.81 -16.89 -1.64
N ARG A 228 -19.03 -16.37 -1.52
CA ARG A 228 -19.81 -15.93 -2.67
C ARG A 228 -19.65 -14.42 -2.78
N VAL A 229 -19.33 -13.93 -3.97
CA VAL A 229 -19.08 -12.50 -4.20
C VAL A 229 -20.20 -11.87 -5.02
N ASN A 230 -20.53 -10.62 -4.69
CA ASN A 230 -21.49 -9.81 -5.44
C ASN A 230 -20.75 -8.79 -6.30
N PHE A 231 -21.28 -8.51 -7.48
CA PHE A 231 -20.67 -7.61 -8.47
C PHE A 231 -21.53 -6.38 -8.73
N VAL A 232 -20.88 -5.27 -9.07
CA VAL A 232 -21.56 -4.07 -9.54
C VAL A 232 -22.21 -4.35 -10.89
N SER A 233 -23.50 -4.05 -10.99
CA SER A 233 -24.26 -4.22 -12.25
C SER A 233 -23.64 -3.41 -13.39
N GLY A 234 -23.49 -4.02 -14.57
CA GLY A 234 -22.91 -3.38 -15.76
C GLY A 234 -21.38 -3.45 -15.89
N TYR A 235 -20.69 -4.02 -14.90
CA TYR A 235 -19.21 -4.08 -14.88
C TYR A 235 -18.65 -5.50 -14.81
N GLU A 236 -19.40 -6.45 -15.37
CA GLU A 236 -19.05 -7.88 -15.46
C GLU A 236 -18.66 -8.46 -14.08
N ASN A 237 -18.07 -9.65 -14.06
CA ASN A 237 -17.63 -10.27 -12.81
C ASN A 237 -16.26 -9.72 -12.36
N VAL A 238 -16.02 -8.41 -12.46
CA VAL A 238 -14.71 -7.78 -12.20
C VAL A 238 -14.74 -6.83 -11.01
N VAL A 239 -15.71 -5.91 -10.95
CA VAL A 239 -15.84 -4.93 -9.86
C VAL A 239 -16.87 -5.44 -8.86
N LEU A 240 -16.45 -5.64 -7.61
CA LEU A 240 -17.33 -6.15 -6.55
C LEU A 240 -18.14 -5.01 -5.94
N ASP A 241 -19.32 -5.36 -5.43
CA ASP A 241 -20.21 -4.41 -4.74
C ASP A 241 -19.50 -3.80 -3.52
N PRO A 242 -19.44 -2.47 -3.39
CA PRO A 242 -18.74 -1.81 -2.28
C PRO A 242 -19.46 -1.95 -0.92
N LEU A 243 -20.78 -2.18 -0.92
CA LEU A 243 -21.60 -2.26 0.30
C LEU A 243 -21.76 -3.70 0.79
N ASP A 244 -21.96 -4.64 -0.14
CA ASP A 244 -22.10 -6.07 0.19
C ASP A 244 -21.25 -6.94 -0.74
N PRO A 245 -19.91 -6.90 -0.64
CA PRO A 245 -19.04 -7.61 -1.58
C PRO A 245 -19.05 -9.14 -1.39
N VAL A 246 -19.37 -9.63 -0.20
CA VAL A 246 -19.30 -11.05 0.17
C VAL A 246 -20.60 -11.48 0.83
N ALA A 247 -21.39 -12.28 0.12
CA ALA A 247 -22.59 -12.88 0.67
C ALA A 247 -22.22 -14.01 1.67
N SER A 248 -22.98 -14.11 2.77
CA SER A 248 -22.86 -15.22 3.70
C SER A 248 -23.18 -16.54 2.97
N PRO A 249 -22.40 -17.62 3.16
CA PRO A 249 -22.71 -18.89 2.52
C PRO A 249 -24.06 -19.39 3.04
N SER A 250 -25.02 -19.55 2.13
CA SER A 250 -26.16 -20.43 2.39
C SER A 250 -25.62 -21.85 2.49
N SER A 251 -26.05 -22.57 3.52
CA SER A 251 -25.69 -23.96 3.77
C SER A 251 -26.38 -24.87 2.77
N GLU A 252 -26.09 -24.73 1.48
CA GLU A 252 -26.58 -25.61 0.42
C GLU A 252 -25.77 -25.27 -0.84
N ASP A 253 -24.71 -26.03 -1.06
CA ASP A 253 -24.22 -26.45 -2.37
C ASP A 253 -23.12 -27.49 -2.13
N GLY A 254 -23.58 -28.73 -1.95
CA GLY A 254 -22.75 -29.91 -2.10
C GLY A 254 -22.60 -30.26 -3.59
N GLU A 255 -21.45 -30.88 -3.89
CA GLU A 255 -21.10 -31.51 -5.18
C GLU A 255 -20.76 -30.52 -6.32
N SER A 256 -19.78 -30.73 -7.20
CA SER A 256 -19.06 -31.93 -7.62
C SER A 256 -17.74 -31.49 -8.28
N GLY A 257 -16.68 -32.26 -8.08
CA GLY A 257 -15.37 -32.00 -8.66
C GLY A 257 -14.55 -33.27 -8.76
N GLY A 258 -15.13 -34.31 -9.37
CA GLY A 258 -14.42 -35.56 -9.66
C GLY A 258 -13.30 -35.32 -10.66
N GLN A 259 -12.07 -35.11 -10.18
CA GLN A 259 -10.90 -35.13 -11.05
C GLN A 259 -10.57 -36.57 -11.44
N SER A 260 -10.93 -36.89 -12.68
CA SER A 260 -10.45 -38.06 -13.40
C SER A 260 -8.92 -38.04 -13.49
N LYS A 261 -8.25 -38.84 -12.65
CA LYS A 261 -6.81 -39.12 -12.76
C LYS A 261 -6.55 -39.95 -14.02
N LYS A 262 -6.16 -39.30 -15.12
CA LYS A 262 -5.58 -40.01 -16.27
C LYS A 262 -4.22 -40.59 -15.84
N LYS A 263 -4.07 -41.91 -15.92
CA LYS A 263 -2.79 -42.60 -15.70
C LYS A 263 -1.84 -42.26 -16.86
N ALA A 264 -0.97 -41.27 -16.68
CA ALA A 264 0.11 -40.98 -17.64
C ALA A 264 1.10 -42.15 -17.71
N SER A 265 1.51 -42.54 -18.93
CA SER A 265 2.44 -43.64 -19.15
C SER A 265 3.86 -43.30 -18.66
N LEU A 266 4.67 -44.32 -18.35
CA LEU A 266 6.05 -44.20 -17.86
C LEU A 266 6.94 -43.31 -18.74
N ALA A 267 6.75 -43.33 -20.06
CA ALA A 267 7.50 -42.51 -21.01
C ALA A 267 7.20 -41.01 -20.88
N ALA A 268 5.93 -40.63 -20.63
CA ALA A 268 5.55 -39.23 -20.39
C ALA A 268 6.16 -38.69 -19.08
N ARG A 269 6.23 -39.53 -18.05
CA ARG A 269 6.86 -39.19 -16.76
C ARG A 269 8.38 -39.01 -16.88
N LEU A 270 9.05 -39.78 -17.72
CA LEU A 270 10.48 -39.66 -17.99
C LEU A 270 10.84 -38.40 -18.77
N ARG A 271 10.03 -38.05 -19.78
CA ARG A 271 10.20 -36.79 -20.55
C ARG A 271 9.94 -35.56 -19.67
N GLU A 272 8.90 -35.59 -18.85
CA GLU A 272 8.58 -34.51 -17.90
C GLU A 272 9.70 -34.33 -16.85
N ARG A 273 10.29 -35.44 -16.35
CA ARG A 273 11.46 -35.39 -15.46
C ARG A 273 12.71 -34.81 -16.12
N LEU A 274 12.97 -35.13 -17.39
CA LEU A 274 14.11 -34.61 -18.16
C LEU A 274 13.96 -33.11 -18.46
N GLU A 275 12.76 -32.67 -18.86
CA GLU A 275 12.44 -31.25 -19.06
C GLU A 275 12.51 -30.47 -17.74
N GLN A 276 12.02 -31.05 -16.64
CA GLN A 276 12.18 -30.47 -15.29
C GLN A 276 13.64 -30.39 -14.86
N LEU A 277 14.49 -31.38 -15.19
CA LEU A 277 15.92 -31.35 -14.86
C LEU A 277 16.64 -30.21 -15.59
N GLY A 278 16.35 -30.01 -16.88
CA GLY A 278 16.88 -28.87 -17.64
C GLY A 278 16.47 -27.53 -17.05
N ILE A 279 15.20 -27.39 -16.63
CA ILE A 279 14.71 -26.19 -15.93
C ILE A 279 15.40 -26.00 -14.58
N VAL A 280 15.57 -27.07 -13.79
CA VAL A 280 16.25 -27.01 -12.48
C VAL A 280 17.72 -26.62 -12.63
N LEU A 281 18.43 -27.18 -13.61
CA LEU A 281 19.82 -26.80 -13.91
C LEU A 281 19.91 -25.35 -14.39
N ALA A 282 19.02 -24.92 -15.28
CA ALA A 282 18.94 -23.53 -15.72
C ALA A 282 18.67 -22.58 -14.54
N LEU A 283 17.72 -22.91 -13.66
CA LEU A 283 17.47 -22.14 -12.44
C LEU A 283 18.70 -22.13 -11.52
N GLY A 284 19.40 -23.25 -11.36
CA GLY A 284 20.63 -23.35 -10.58
C GLY A 284 21.75 -22.42 -11.06
N VAL A 285 21.82 -22.11 -12.35
CA VAL A 285 22.81 -21.18 -12.93
C VAL A 285 22.29 -19.73 -12.96
N PHE A 286 21.08 -19.51 -13.47
CA PHE A 286 20.56 -18.16 -13.69
C PHE A 286 20.10 -17.49 -12.41
N VAL A 287 19.58 -18.23 -11.43
CA VAL A 287 19.10 -17.62 -10.17
C VAL A 287 20.25 -16.97 -9.40
N PRO A 288 21.42 -17.61 -9.16
CA PRO A 288 22.54 -16.95 -8.50
C PRO A 288 23.02 -15.70 -9.23
N ILE A 289 23.15 -15.76 -10.56
CA ILE A 289 23.58 -14.61 -11.38
C ILE A 289 22.57 -13.47 -11.26
N PHE A 290 21.27 -13.78 -11.38
CA PHE A 290 20.20 -12.80 -11.22
C PHE A 290 20.20 -12.19 -9.82
N LEU A 291 20.39 -13.00 -8.77
CA LEU A 291 20.44 -12.50 -7.39
C LEU A 291 21.63 -11.56 -7.19
N VAL A 292 22.83 -11.91 -7.68
CA VAL A 292 24.01 -11.04 -7.61
C VAL A 292 23.75 -9.72 -8.33
N ALA A 293 23.20 -9.75 -9.55
CA ALA A 293 22.86 -8.56 -10.30
C ALA A 293 21.80 -7.71 -9.57
N PHE A 294 20.76 -8.36 -9.03
CA PHE A 294 19.68 -7.71 -8.27
C PHE A 294 20.21 -7.02 -7.02
N PHE A 295 21.00 -7.70 -6.20
CA PHE A 295 21.57 -7.13 -4.97
C PHE A 295 22.61 -6.05 -5.26
N THR A 296 23.41 -6.19 -6.31
CA THR A 296 24.34 -5.14 -6.76
C THR A 296 23.58 -3.88 -7.18
N ASN A 297 22.55 -4.03 -8.02
CA ASN A 297 21.70 -2.91 -8.41
C ASN A 297 20.98 -2.31 -7.20
N SER A 298 20.47 -3.13 -6.28
CA SER A 298 19.83 -2.67 -5.05
C SER A 298 20.78 -1.84 -4.18
N GLY A 299 22.02 -2.29 -3.99
CA GLY A 299 23.07 -1.54 -3.28
C GLY A 299 23.38 -0.21 -3.96
N TYR A 300 23.56 -0.22 -5.29
CA TYR A 300 23.76 0.99 -6.08
C TYR A 300 22.60 1.98 -5.92
N GLN A 301 21.35 1.52 -6.00
CA GLN A 301 20.18 2.38 -5.86
C GLN A 301 20.05 2.95 -4.44
N THR A 302 20.37 2.17 -3.41
CA THR A 302 20.40 2.65 -2.03
C THR A 302 21.42 3.77 -1.85
N LEU A 303 22.64 3.61 -2.37
CA LEU A 303 23.68 4.64 -2.30
C LEU A 303 23.30 5.89 -3.11
N SER A 304 22.80 5.69 -4.33
CA SER A 304 22.35 6.74 -5.23
C SER A 304 21.20 7.55 -4.63
N SER A 305 20.23 6.86 -4.01
CA SER A 305 19.10 7.45 -3.30
C SER A 305 19.56 8.23 -2.05
N ALA A 306 20.40 7.63 -1.21
CA ALA A 306 20.95 8.31 -0.03
C ALA A 306 21.73 9.58 -0.40
N ARG A 307 22.49 9.55 -1.50
CA ARG A 307 23.17 10.74 -2.03
C ARG A 307 22.18 11.81 -2.47
N ARG A 308 21.11 11.45 -3.19
CA ARG A 308 20.07 12.40 -3.62
C ARG A 308 19.33 13.01 -2.44
N ILE A 309 18.96 12.20 -1.45
CA ILE A 309 18.30 12.67 -0.22
C ILE A 309 19.23 13.63 0.53
N ARG A 310 20.50 13.29 0.73
CA ARG A 310 21.47 14.18 1.40
C ARG A 310 21.68 15.50 0.64
N LEU A 311 21.78 15.46 -0.69
CA LEU A 311 21.88 16.66 -1.51
C LEU A 311 20.59 17.49 -1.43
N HIS A 312 19.43 16.82 -1.36
CA HIS A 312 18.15 17.46 -1.16
C HIS A 312 18.13 18.19 0.17
N GLU A 313 18.39 17.51 1.28
CA GLU A 313 18.43 18.09 2.64
C GLU A 313 19.35 19.30 2.76
N GLN A 314 20.45 19.35 1.98
CA GLN A 314 21.38 20.48 1.92
C GLN A 314 20.90 21.65 1.04
N GLY A 315 19.72 21.58 0.44
CA GLY A 315 19.20 22.56 -0.54
C GLY A 315 19.91 22.52 -1.91
N ARG A 316 20.75 21.49 -2.16
CA ARG A 316 21.62 21.39 -3.36
C ARG A 316 21.02 20.56 -4.49
N ALA A 317 19.79 20.05 -4.33
CA ALA A 317 19.11 19.23 -5.34
C ALA A 317 18.18 20.02 -6.27
N GLY A 318 18.27 21.36 -6.27
CA GLY A 318 17.44 22.23 -7.11
C GLY A 318 15.96 22.30 -6.69
N ILE A 319 15.64 21.81 -5.49
CA ILE A 319 14.39 22.03 -4.77
C ILE A 319 14.79 22.77 -3.49
N ASN A 320 14.16 23.91 -3.20
CA ASN A 320 14.42 24.61 -1.94
C ASN A 320 13.74 23.84 -0.81
N THR A 321 14.53 23.22 0.06
CA THR A 321 14.06 22.42 1.19
C THR A 321 13.26 23.22 2.20
N GLU A 322 13.63 24.48 2.44
CA GLU A 322 12.92 25.34 3.38
C GLU A 322 11.48 25.60 2.93
N THR A 323 11.23 25.56 1.61
CA THR A 323 9.88 25.75 1.05
C THR A 323 8.94 24.58 1.32
N TYR A 324 9.47 23.36 1.53
CA TYR A 324 8.69 22.14 1.74
C TYR A 324 8.84 21.55 3.16
N ARG A 325 9.75 22.10 3.96
CA ARG A 325 9.81 21.91 5.42
C ARG A 325 8.74 22.78 6.09
N VAL A 326 7.49 22.47 5.83
CA VAL A 326 6.38 23.03 6.61
C VAL A 326 6.54 22.54 8.03
N ASP A 327 6.42 23.43 9.03
CA ASP A 327 6.14 23.02 10.40
C ASP A 327 4.96 22.08 10.33
N LEU A 328 5.19 20.80 10.60
CA LEU A 328 4.10 19.85 10.71
C LEU A 328 3.35 20.35 11.93
N TRP A 329 2.25 21.09 11.74
CA TRP A 329 1.39 21.58 12.82
C TRP A 329 0.81 20.35 13.53
N MET A 330 1.62 19.76 14.41
CA MET A 330 1.37 18.55 15.14
C MET A 330 1.57 18.95 16.58
N LYS A 331 0.46 19.22 17.28
CA LYS A 331 0.51 19.46 18.72
C LYS A 331 1.04 18.17 19.38
N GLU A 332 2.21 18.28 20.00
CA GLU A 332 2.81 17.33 20.95
C GLU A 332 3.09 15.90 20.46
N ILE A 333 4.26 15.69 19.85
CA ILE A 333 4.85 14.34 19.73
C ILE A 333 6.37 14.44 19.93
N ARG A 334 6.81 14.70 21.16
CA ARG A 334 8.24 14.57 21.54
C ARG A 334 8.51 13.49 22.61
N SER A 335 7.49 12.86 23.20
CA SER A 335 7.70 11.91 24.32
C SER A 335 7.29 10.45 24.06
N ALA A 336 6.93 10.07 22.83
CA ALA A 336 6.22 8.81 22.55
C ALA A 336 7.09 7.63 22.06
N VAL A 337 8.41 7.66 22.25
CA VAL A 337 9.33 6.81 21.47
C VAL A 337 9.50 5.38 22.01
N GLU A 338 9.23 5.08 23.27
CA GLU A 338 9.71 3.81 23.84
C GLU A 338 8.63 2.71 24.02
N GLY A 339 7.37 3.05 24.28
CA GLY A 339 6.34 2.05 24.62
C GLY A 339 5.64 1.36 23.44
N ALA A 340 5.58 2.01 22.26
CA ALA A 340 4.84 1.49 21.11
C ALA A 340 5.67 0.55 20.23
N TYR A 341 7.00 0.69 20.24
CA TYR A 341 7.91 -0.10 19.41
C TYR A 341 8.28 -1.46 20.03
N GLU A 342 8.27 -1.61 21.35
CA GLU A 342 8.47 -2.94 21.98
C GLU A 342 7.33 -3.93 21.64
N ASN A 343 6.13 -3.43 21.30
CA ASN A 343 5.00 -4.27 20.89
C ASN A 343 5.05 -4.74 19.43
N LEU A 344 5.94 -4.17 18.59
CA LEU A 344 6.13 -4.67 17.23
C LEU A 344 6.76 -6.06 17.24
N ASN A 345 7.66 -6.36 18.19
CA ASN A 345 8.29 -7.68 18.27
C ASN A 345 7.38 -8.78 18.83
N SER A 346 6.40 -8.43 19.67
CA SER A 346 5.49 -9.41 20.28
C SER A 346 4.27 -9.75 19.42
N ALA A 347 3.86 -8.88 18.49
CA ALA A 347 2.82 -9.19 17.49
C ALA A 347 3.36 -9.95 16.25
N GLN A 348 4.68 -9.93 16.03
CA GLN A 348 5.37 -10.57 14.88
C GLN A 348 5.21 -12.11 14.79
N GLY A 349 4.63 -12.75 15.81
CA GLY A 349 4.45 -14.19 15.85
C GLY A 349 3.11 -14.70 15.30
N GLN A 350 2.08 -13.87 15.11
CA GLN A 350 0.70 -14.32 14.83
C GLN A 350 0.14 -13.72 13.53
N GLU A 351 -0.61 -14.51 12.76
CA GLU A 351 -1.21 -14.08 11.48
C GLU A 351 -2.54 -13.36 11.67
N TYR A 352 -3.31 -13.76 12.69
CA TYR A 352 -4.60 -13.21 13.07
C TYR A 352 -4.62 -12.98 14.59
N LEU A 353 -5.38 -11.98 15.02
CA LEU A 353 -5.72 -11.77 16.44
C LEU A 353 -6.65 -12.91 16.88
N ARG A 354 -6.20 -13.77 17.80
CA ARG A 354 -7.04 -14.83 18.38
C ARG A 354 -8.20 -14.23 19.17
N ALA A 355 -9.43 -14.65 18.85
CA ALA A 355 -10.59 -14.42 19.69
C ALA A 355 -10.37 -15.09 21.05
N SER A 356 -10.58 -14.37 22.15
CA SER A 356 -10.64 -14.99 23.48
C SER A 356 -11.85 -15.92 23.50
N SER A 357 -11.63 -17.23 23.54
CA SER A 357 -12.70 -18.19 23.80
C SER A 357 -13.30 -17.87 25.17
N SER A 358 -14.58 -17.52 25.19
CA SER A 358 -15.38 -17.39 26.40
C SER A 358 -15.61 -18.78 26.99
N SER A 359 -14.71 -19.21 27.87
CA SER A 359 -14.99 -20.23 28.87
C SER A 359 -14.43 -19.73 30.20
N SER A 360 -15.32 -19.13 30.98
CA SER A 360 -15.14 -18.88 32.40
C SER A 360 -14.94 -20.22 33.13
N SER A 361 -13.76 -20.41 33.71
CA SER A 361 -13.61 -21.21 34.93
C SER A 361 -12.43 -20.67 35.73
N SER A 362 -12.77 -19.88 36.74
CA SER A 362 -11.91 -19.57 37.87
C SER A 362 -11.60 -20.85 38.65
N SER A 363 -10.33 -21.18 38.84
CA SER A 363 -9.86 -21.91 40.02
C SER A 363 -8.35 -21.77 40.16
N SER A 364 -7.94 -21.07 41.21
CA SER A 364 -6.61 -21.10 41.80
C SER A 364 -6.38 -22.41 42.56
N SER A 365 -5.26 -23.11 42.32
CA SER A 365 -4.38 -23.73 43.36
C SER A 365 -3.38 -24.75 42.76
N SER A 366 -2.11 -24.51 43.07
CA SER A 366 -1.07 -25.44 43.55
C SER A 366 -0.62 -26.69 42.75
N GLU A 367 0.70 -26.71 42.48
CA GLU A 367 1.69 -27.81 42.54
C GLU A 367 1.25 -29.28 42.34
N ASN A 368 1.76 -29.94 41.30
CA ASN A 368 2.90 -30.88 41.37
C ASN A 368 3.13 -31.59 40.02
N GLY A 369 4.34 -32.13 39.85
CA GLY A 369 4.92 -32.60 38.59
C GLY A 369 4.23 -33.77 37.90
N ASP A 370 4.48 -33.90 36.60
CA ASP A 370 5.24 -35.05 36.11
C ASP A 370 5.76 -34.83 34.68
N ALA A 371 6.97 -35.32 34.46
CA ALA A 371 7.76 -35.21 33.25
C ALA A 371 7.37 -36.28 32.22
N ILE A 372 7.26 -35.91 30.94
CA ILE A 372 7.59 -36.81 29.83
C ILE A 372 8.37 -36.04 28.77
N LEU A 373 9.57 -36.55 28.52
CA LEU A 373 10.56 -36.13 27.53
C LEU A 373 10.13 -36.47 26.10
N SER A 374 10.38 -35.55 25.16
CA SER A 374 10.86 -35.93 23.83
C SER A 374 11.80 -34.84 23.31
N SER A 375 13.03 -35.25 23.13
CA SER A 375 14.23 -34.56 22.65
C SER A 375 14.12 -34.05 21.22
N ASP A 376 14.60 -32.83 20.95
CA ASP A 376 15.38 -32.53 19.74
C ASP A 376 16.31 -31.31 19.94
N GLU A 377 17.60 -31.62 19.77
CA GLU A 377 18.78 -30.82 19.42
C GLU A 377 18.84 -29.29 19.53
N LEU A 378 19.69 -28.91 20.50
CA LEU A 378 20.53 -27.72 20.71
C LEU A 378 20.93 -26.84 19.51
N LEU A 379 20.69 -25.53 19.66
CA LEU A 379 21.58 -24.45 19.20
C LEU A 379 21.90 -23.51 20.38
N PRO A 380 23.13 -22.98 20.50
CA PRO A 380 23.59 -22.26 21.69
C PRO A 380 23.01 -20.84 21.80
N PRO A 381 22.82 -20.30 23.01
CA PRO A 381 22.32 -18.95 23.23
C PRO A 381 23.37 -17.88 22.86
N PRO A 382 22.95 -16.68 22.40
CA PRO A 382 23.86 -15.56 22.14
C PRO A 382 24.47 -15.01 23.46
N PRO A 383 25.66 -14.40 23.40
CA PRO A 383 26.38 -13.95 24.60
C PRO A 383 25.67 -12.76 25.30
N PRO A 384 25.84 -12.60 26.62
CA PRO A 384 25.23 -11.52 27.37
C PRO A 384 25.88 -10.18 27.02
N SER A 385 25.12 -9.25 26.45
CA SER A 385 25.52 -7.86 26.36
C SER A 385 25.48 -7.23 27.76
N SER A 386 26.64 -6.75 28.19
CA SER A 386 26.90 -6.02 29.43
C SER A 386 25.79 -5.05 29.83
N SER A 387 25.36 -5.22 31.07
CA SER A 387 24.62 -4.24 31.87
C SER A 387 25.34 -2.89 31.91
N GLN A 388 24.73 -1.86 31.32
CA GLN A 388 24.89 -0.50 31.80
C GLN A 388 23.53 -0.01 32.27
N SER A 389 23.49 0.31 33.56
CA SER A 389 22.38 0.91 34.29
C SER A 389 21.97 2.23 33.63
N ALA A 390 20.79 2.26 33.03
CA ALA A 390 20.07 3.49 32.75
C ALA A 390 18.75 3.45 33.53
N THR A 391 18.62 4.37 34.47
CA THR A 391 17.42 4.64 35.26
C THR A 391 16.23 4.93 34.35
N LYS A 392 15.29 3.98 34.22
CA LYS A 392 14.00 4.19 33.56
C LYS A 392 13.08 5.04 34.44
N ALA A 393 13.06 6.35 34.19
CA ALA A 393 11.94 7.20 34.56
C ALA A 393 10.92 7.13 33.41
N GLU A 394 10.03 6.14 33.43
CA GLU A 394 8.87 6.12 32.55
C GLU A 394 7.92 7.25 32.97
N SER A 395 7.68 8.22 32.07
CA SER A 395 6.71 9.29 32.31
C SER A 395 5.29 8.72 32.45
N GLU A 396 4.45 9.34 33.28
CA GLU A 396 3.05 8.91 33.48
C GLU A 396 2.25 8.90 32.15
N ASP A 397 2.57 9.82 31.24
CA ASP A 397 1.99 9.89 29.89
C ASP A 397 2.37 8.66 29.03
N GLY A 398 3.62 8.17 29.14
CA GLY A 398 4.06 6.93 28.50
C GLY A 398 3.32 5.69 29.01
N LYS A 399 3.01 5.64 30.31
CA LYS A 399 2.19 4.57 30.91
C LYS A 399 0.74 4.62 30.45
N GLN A 400 0.10 5.78 30.45
CA GLN A 400 -1.29 5.96 30.01
C GLN A 400 -1.50 5.62 28.53
N ARG A 401 -0.51 5.95 27.68
CA ARG A 401 -0.57 5.63 26.24
C ARG A 401 -0.23 4.17 25.95
N GLY A 402 0.67 3.57 26.74
CA GLY A 402 0.93 2.13 26.74
C GLY A 402 -0.29 1.30 27.15
N THR A 403 -1.09 1.79 28.11
CA THR A 403 -2.39 1.17 28.45
C THR A 403 -3.41 1.35 27.33
N ALA A 404 -3.52 2.55 26.75
CA ALA A 404 -4.44 2.81 25.63
C ALA A 404 -4.13 1.92 24.41
N GLY A 405 -2.86 1.68 24.09
CA GLY A 405 -2.47 0.76 23.01
C GLY A 405 -2.84 -0.70 23.29
N ARG A 406 -2.76 -1.14 24.55
CA ARG A 406 -3.24 -2.48 24.96
C ARG A 406 -4.75 -2.59 24.86
N ASP A 407 -5.47 -1.52 25.19
CA ASP A 407 -6.94 -1.48 25.13
C ASP A 407 -7.45 -1.57 23.68
N ILE A 408 -6.79 -0.90 22.73
CA ILE A 408 -7.12 -1.01 21.28
C ILE A 408 -6.95 -2.45 20.81
N LEU A 409 -5.81 -3.09 21.11
CA LEU A 409 -5.58 -4.48 20.71
C LEU A 409 -6.55 -5.47 21.40
N ALA A 410 -6.92 -5.20 22.65
CA ALA A 410 -7.92 -6.01 23.37
C ALA A 410 -9.32 -5.85 22.76
N LEU A 411 -9.71 -4.64 22.38
CA LEU A 411 -10.97 -4.37 21.69
C LEU A 411 -11.03 -5.09 20.34
N GLU A 412 -9.97 -4.97 19.53
CA GLU A 412 -9.91 -5.60 18.20
C GLU A 412 -9.91 -7.13 18.28
N ARG A 413 -9.31 -7.72 19.33
CA ARG A 413 -9.43 -9.16 19.61
C ARG A 413 -10.87 -9.57 19.93
N ARG A 414 -11.61 -8.77 20.70
CA ARG A 414 -13.02 -9.05 21.06
C ARG A 414 -13.95 -8.90 19.86
N GLN A 415 -13.64 -8.00 18.93
CA GLN A 415 -14.43 -7.76 17.72
C GLN A 415 -14.06 -8.70 16.56
N SER A 416 -13.00 -9.51 16.69
CA SER A 416 -12.57 -10.46 15.67
C SER A 416 -13.58 -11.59 15.51
N LEU A 417 -14.16 -11.71 14.31
CA LEU A 417 -15.12 -12.77 13.98
C LEU A 417 -14.39 -13.99 13.39
N PRO A 418 -14.78 -15.22 13.74
CA PRO A 418 -14.16 -16.42 13.15
C PRO A 418 -14.28 -16.52 11.62
N THR A 419 -15.35 -15.96 11.04
CA THR A 419 -15.59 -15.94 9.58
C THR A 419 -14.79 -14.86 8.87
N GLN A 420 -14.37 -13.80 9.56
CA GLN A 420 -13.55 -12.71 9.05
C GLN A 420 -12.54 -12.28 10.13
N PRO A 421 -11.48 -13.07 10.35
CA PRO A 421 -10.56 -12.84 11.45
C PRO A 421 -9.77 -11.55 11.25
N THR A 422 -9.67 -10.75 12.32
CA THR A 422 -8.86 -9.52 12.34
C THR A 422 -7.38 -9.86 12.20
N LEU A 423 -6.71 -9.19 11.25
CA LEU A 423 -5.28 -9.36 10.99
C LEU A 423 -4.44 -8.82 12.17
N ALA A 424 -3.28 -9.43 12.42
CA ALA A 424 -2.33 -8.96 13.42
C ALA A 424 -1.55 -7.73 12.92
N LEU A 425 -2.21 -6.59 12.83
CA LEU A 425 -1.63 -5.32 12.40
C LEU A 425 -0.88 -4.61 13.55
N ALA A 426 0.03 -3.71 13.19
CA ALA A 426 0.66 -2.80 14.15
C ALA A 426 -0.34 -1.77 14.69
N LEU A 427 -0.09 -1.24 15.89
CA LEU A 427 -0.99 -0.29 16.54
C LEU A 427 -1.29 0.94 15.67
N TYR A 428 -0.25 1.53 15.06
CA TYR A 428 -0.41 2.69 14.18
C TYR A 428 -1.24 2.37 12.93
N GLN A 429 -1.30 1.11 12.49
CA GLN A 429 -2.12 0.71 11.34
C GLN A 429 -3.61 0.69 11.73
N PHE A 430 -3.96 0.25 12.94
CA PHE A 430 -5.34 0.35 13.44
C PHE A 430 -5.78 1.81 13.61
N GLU A 431 -4.91 2.65 14.15
CA GLU A 431 -5.15 4.10 14.24
C GLU A 431 -5.33 4.72 12.85
N ALA A 432 -4.47 4.35 11.89
CA ALA A 432 -4.54 4.80 10.51
C ALA A 432 -5.86 4.36 9.83
N ILE A 433 -6.31 3.12 10.04
CA ILE A 433 -7.60 2.64 9.51
C ILE A 433 -8.73 3.54 10.02
N LYS A 434 -8.82 3.76 11.33
CA LYS A 434 -9.86 4.59 11.93
C LYS A 434 -9.84 6.03 11.39
N ALA A 435 -8.65 6.63 11.32
CA ALA A 435 -8.48 7.99 10.84
C ALA A 435 -8.85 8.14 9.36
N LEU A 436 -8.42 7.19 8.53
CA LEU A 436 -8.71 7.18 7.10
C LEU A 436 -10.18 6.90 6.82
N ASP A 437 -10.81 5.95 7.50
CA ASP A 437 -12.22 5.62 7.31
C ASP A 437 -13.15 6.79 7.62
N ALA A 438 -12.75 7.69 8.52
CA ALA A 438 -13.49 8.91 8.82
C ALA A 438 -13.63 9.86 7.61
N LEU A 439 -12.83 9.67 6.54
CA LEU A 439 -12.94 10.46 5.30
C LEU A 439 -14.06 9.98 4.36
N GLY A 440 -14.71 8.85 4.64
CA GLY A 440 -15.87 8.39 3.84
C GLY A 440 -15.51 7.80 2.47
N TRP A 441 -14.60 6.82 2.44
CA TRP A 441 -14.15 6.17 1.20
C TRP A 441 -15.22 5.32 0.52
N ARG A 442 -15.25 5.41 -0.82
CA ARG A 442 -15.90 4.43 -1.69
C ARG A 442 -14.90 3.35 -2.05
N LYS A 443 -15.16 2.12 -1.61
CA LYS A 443 -14.19 1.02 -1.56
C LYS A 443 -14.62 -0.10 -2.51
N TYR A 444 -13.93 -0.25 -3.65
CA TYR A 444 -14.27 -1.23 -4.67
C TYR A 444 -13.24 -2.37 -4.72
N PRO A 445 -13.58 -3.56 -4.21
CA PRO A 445 -12.76 -4.74 -4.43
C PRO A 445 -12.81 -5.12 -5.90
N VAL A 446 -11.69 -5.56 -6.45
CA VAL A 446 -11.55 -5.91 -7.86
C VAL A 446 -11.04 -7.34 -7.98
N TRP A 447 -11.73 -8.16 -8.76
CA TRP A 447 -11.31 -9.52 -9.06
C TRP A 447 -10.91 -9.64 -10.54
N ILE A 448 -9.59 -9.66 -10.78
CA ILE A 448 -9.01 -9.93 -12.10
C ILE A 448 -8.76 -11.44 -12.22
N HIS A 449 -9.45 -12.08 -13.16
CA HIS A 449 -9.43 -13.53 -13.40
C HIS A 449 -8.37 -13.92 -14.41
N LYS A 450 -8.25 -13.14 -15.49
CA LYS A 450 -7.46 -13.49 -16.67
C LYS A 450 -5.95 -13.40 -16.46
N HIS A 451 -5.48 -12.84 -15.34
CA HIS A 451 -4.06 -12.62 -15.12
C HIS A 451 -3.64 -12.66 -13.65
N ARG A 452 -2.47 -13.26 -13.37
CA ARG A 452 -1.91 -13.37 -12.01
C ARG A 452 -1.15 -12.13 -11.54
N GLN A 453 -0.86 -11.17 -12.41
CA GLN A 453 -0.27 -9.88 -12.03
C GLN A 453 -1.35 -8.81 -11.93
N SER A 454 -2.31 -9.02 -11.02
CA SER A 454 -3.47 -8.12 -10.85
C SER A 454 -3.04 -6.69 -10.49
N HIS A 455 -1.96 -6.54 -9.71
CA HIS A 455 -1.38 -5.23 -9.37
C HIS A 455 -1.19 -4.32 -10.59
N ALA A 456 -0.58 -4.82 -11.67
CA ALA A 456 -0.34 -4.03 -12.87
C ALA A 456 -1.51 -4.07 -13.87
N ALA A 457 -2.32 -5.13 -13.82
CA ALA A 457 -3.46 -5.31 -14.72
C ALA A 457 -4.61 -4.36 -14.38
N ILE A 458 -4.80 -3.99 -13.10
CA ILE A 458 -5.89 -3.09 -12.65
C ILE A 458 -5.88 -1.71 -13.34
N ILE A 459 -4.71 -1.24 -13.78
CA ILE A 459 -4.54 0.00 -14.55
C ILE A 459 -4.13 -0.23 -16.01
N VAL A 460 -4.15 -1.49 -16.48
CA VAL A 460 -3.79 -1.86 -17.85
C VAL A 460 -2.41 -1.33 -18.28
N ARG A 461 -1.39 -1.52 -17.42
CA ARG A 461 -0.01 -1.05 -17.70
C ARG A 461 0.60 -1.63 -19.01
N LYS A 462 0.03 -2.70 -19.57
CA LYS A 462 0.35 -3.26 -20.90
C LYS A 462 -0.95 -3.49 -21.66
N ASP A 463 -1.00 -3.06 -22.91
CA ASP A 463 -2.15 -3.33 -23.78
C ASP A 463 -2.06 -4.77 -24.31
N LYS A 464 -2.75 -5.67 -23.60
CA LYS A 464 -2.84 -7.10 -23.90
C LYS A 464 -4.25 -7.58 -23.56
N ASP A 465 -4.74 -8.57 -24.30
CA ASP A 465 -6.08 -9.13 -24.07
C ASP A 465 -6.24 -9.75 -22.68
N SER A 466 -5.18 -10.34 -22.14
CA SER A 466 -5.19 -10.87 -20.77
C SER A 466 -5.39 -9.80 -19.70
N TRP A 467 -5.26 -8.52 -20.02
CA TRP A 467 -5.44 -7.38 -19.12
C TRP A 467 -6.73 -6.61 -19.43
N SER A 468 -7.62 -7.18 -20.26
CA SER A 468 -8.91 -6.60 -20.64
C SER A 468 -9.80 -6.26 -19.45
N GLU A 469 -9.71 -7.01 -18.35
CA GLU A 469 -10.52 -6.76 -17.15
C GLU A 469 -10.14 -5.45 -16.44
N GLY A 470 -8.89 -5.02 -16.53
CA GLY A 470 -8.50 -3.68 -16.03
C GLY A 470 -9.17 -2.55 -16.81
N LYS A 471 -9.54 -2.77 -18.09
CA LYS A 471 -10.28 -1.79 -18.90
C LYS A 471 -11.68 -1.58 -18.34
N ILE A 472 -12.30 -2.63 -17.78
CA ILE A 472 -13.62 -2.58 -17.13
C ILE A 472 -13.54 -1.79 -15.83
N VAL A 473 -12.48 -1.99 -15.04
CA VAL A 473 -12.23 -1.22 -13.81
C VAL A 473 -12.10 0.27 -14.11
N LEU A 474 -11.32 0.64 -15.13
CA LEU A 474 -11.13 2.03 -15.51
C LEU A 474 -12.40 2.65 -16.13
N ARG A 475 -13.20 1.86 -16.86
CA ARG A 475 -14.52 2.28 -17.32
C ARG A 475 -15.44 2.60 -16.14
N HIS A 476 -15.55 1.71 -15.16
CA HIS A 476 -16.31 1.96 -13.92
C HIS A 476 -15.85 3.25 -13.23
N TRP A 477 -14.54 3.41 -13.08
CA TRP A 477 -13.99 4.60 -12.43
C TRP A 477 -14.37 5.90 -13.14
N VAL A 478 -14.21 5.96 -14.46
CA VAL A 478 -14.49 7.19 -15.21
C VAL A 478 -16.00 7.45 -15.33
N ASP A 479 -16.84 6.41 -15.38
CA ASP A 479 -18.29 6.56 -15.54
C ASP A 479 -19.02 6.89 -14.24
N GLU A 480 -18.68 6.21 -13.14
CA GLU A 480 -19.44 6.29 -11.87
C GLU A 480 -18.75 7.17 -10.82
N GLU A 481 -17.41 7.16 -10.83
CA GLU A 481 -16.63 7.67 -9.72
C GLU A 481 -15.93 8.99 -10.02
N PHE A 482 -15.56 9.30 -11.25
CA PHE A 482 -14.89 10.56 -11.58
C PHE A 482 -15.87 11.74 -11.67
N LEU A 483 -15.81 12.66 -10.70
CA LEU A 483 -16.58 13.90 -10.71
C LEU A 483 -15.93 14.95 -11.62
N LEU A 484 -16.71 15.62 -12.45
CA LEU A 484 -16.24 16.68 -13.34
C LEU A 484 -16.21 18.06 -12.71
#